data_AF-W7ACB1-F1
#
_entry.id   AF-W7ACB1-F1
#
_cell.length_a   1.000
_cell.length_b   1.000
_cell.length_c   1.000
_cell.angle_alpha   90.00
_cell.angle_beta   90.00
_cell.angle_gamma   90.00
#
_symmetry.space_group_name_H-M   'P 1'
#
loop_
_entity.id
_entity.type
_entity.pdbx_description
1 polymer ?
#
loop_
_entity_poly.entity_id
_entity_poly.type
_entity_poly.pdbx_seq_one_letter_code
_entity_poly.pdbx_strand_id
1 'polypeptide(L)'
;MDTLYFYVNKKGMYELWGNIYDKRRYKYIDMIETLWQKCVHLTEKKQIPKKFLFKVWWKAYSDFVAELQNYDCLNLRSFYELYDKNHCPRYNYMEFIMENKKSWKEFTTRMKNEWTNILLSELRGYSK
;
A
#
# COMPACT_ATOMS: atom_id res chain seq x y z
N MET A 1 -6.83 -40.36 9.88
CA MET A 1 -5.78 -39.49 9.32
C MET A 1 -6.46 -38.19 8.92
N ASP A 2 -6.29 -37.14 9.73
CA ASP A 2 -7.08 -35.90 9.65
C ASP A 2 -6.77 -35.09 8.40
N THR A 3 -7.55 -35.31 7.34
CA THR A 3 -7.59 -34.47 6.14
C THR A 3 -8.01 -33.03 6.43
N LEU A 4 -8.58 -32.75 7.62
CA LEU A 4 -9.03 -31.44 8.07
C LEU A 4 -7.90 -30.45 8.41
N TYR A 5 -6.66 -30.91 8.63
CA TYR A 5 -5.54 -30.01 9.00
C TYR A 5 -4.61 -29.64 7.85
N PHE A 6 -4.64 -30.37 6.73
CA PHE A 6 -3.68 -30.19 5.63
C PHE A 6 -4.08 -29.10 4.63
N TYR A 7 -5.39 -28.87 4.47
CA TYR A 7 -5.94 -27.92 3.50
C TYR A 7 -6.71 -26.80 4.17
N VAL A 8 -6.65 -25.59 3.61
CA VAL A 8 -7.43 -24.45 4.10
C VAL A 8 -8.77 -24.44 3.38
N ASN A 9 -9.86 -24.25 4.11
CA ASN A 9 -11.18 -24.02 3.51
C ASN A 9 -11.27 -22.61 2.93
N LYS A 10 -12.14 -22.43 1.92
CA LYS A 10 -12.31 -21.15 1.19
C LYS A 10 -12.65 -19.99 2.12
N LYS A 11 -13.57 -20.20 3.07
CA LYS A 11 -13.99 -19.17 4.03
C LYS A 11 -12.80 -18.63 4.82
N GLY A 12 -11.99 -19.52 5.40
CA GLY A 12 -10.79 -19.16 6.15
C GLY A 12 -9.71 -18.50 5.30
N MET A 13 -9.59 -18.88 4.03
CA MET A 13 -8.72 -18.16 3.09
C MET A 13 -9.21 -16.71 2.93
N TYR A 14 -10.47 -16.52 2.51
CA TYR A 14 -11.03 -15.21 2.27
C TYR A 14 -10.99 -14.30 3.51
N GLU A 15 -11.39 -14.80 4.67
CA GLU A 15 -11.37 -14.04 5.93
C GLU A 15 -9.96 -13.61 6.32
N LEU A 16 -8.96 -14.50 6.23
CA LEU A 16 -7.59 -14.15 6.58
C LEU A 16 -7.00 -13.13 5.60
N TRP A 17 -7.19 -13.35 4.30
CA TRP A 17 -6.68 -12.45 3.27
C TRP A 17 -7.35 -11.08 3.33
N GLY A 18 -8.68 -11.02 3.44
CA GLY A 18 -9.44 -9.77 3.55
C GLY A 18 -9.03 -8.93 4.75
N ASN A 19 -8.91 -9.56 5.94
CA ASN A 19 -8.42 -8.87 7.14
C ASN A 19 -7.01 -8.27 6.96
N ILE A 20 -6.16 -8.94 6.21
CA ILE A 20 -4.81 -8.46 5.92
C ILE A 20 -4.87 -7.34 4.88
N TYR A 21 -5.66 -7.50 3.83
CA TYR A 21 -5.87 -6.52 2.78
C TYR A 21 -6.35 -5.17 3.33
N ASP A 22 -7.39 -5.18 4.18
CA ASP A 22 -7.93 -3.97 4.78
C ASP A 22 -6.90 -3.24 5.65
N LYS A 23 -6.23 -3.98 6.53
CA LYS A 23 -5.17 -3.43 7.41
C LYS A 23 -4.05 -2.76 6.62
N ARG A 24 -3.78 -3.22 5.41
CA ARG A 24 -2.75 -2.64 4.54
C ARG A 24 -3.21 -1.34 3.91
N ARG A 25 -4.43 -1.31 3.36
CA ARG A 25 -5.01 -0.07 2.82
C ARG A 25 -5.03 1.04 3.86
N TYR A 26 -5.43 0.75 5.09
CA TYR A 26 -5.37 1.72 6.18
C TYR A 26 -3.95 2.28 6.40
N LYS A 27 -2.93 1.43 6.41
CA LYS A 27 -1.53 1.87 6.57
C LYS A 27 -1.03 2.71 5.40
N TYR A 28 -1.50 2.45 4.18
CA TYR A 28 -1.14 3.26 3.02
C TYR A 28 -1.75 4.65 3.07
N ILE A 29 -3.04 4.72 3.45
CA ILE A 29 -3.75 5.99 3.61
C ILE A 29 -3.07 6.83 4.71
N ASP A 30 -2.77 6.23 5.86
CA ASP A 30 -2.04 6.89 6.95
C ASP A 30 -0.65 7.41 6.51
N MET A 31 0.05 6.66 5.64
CA MET A 31 1.31 7.13 5.04
C MET A 31 1.09 8.37 4.16
N ILE A 32 0.05 8.40 3.32
CA ILE A 32 -0.28 9.57 2.49
C ILE A 32 -0.63 10.77 3.37
N GLU A 33 -1.44 10.57 4.41
CA GLU A 33 -1.78 11.63 5.36
C GLU A 33 -0.52 12.19 6.05
N THR A 34 0.39 11.32 6.47
CA THR A 34 1.68 11.73 7.03
C THR A 34 2.52 12.55 6.04
N LEU A 35 2.54 12.17 4.75
CA LEU A 35 3.24 12.93 3.71
C LEU A 35 2.61 14.31 3.50
N TRP A 36 1.28 14.38 3.51
CA TRP A 36 0.54 15.65 3.41
C TRP A 36 0.94 16.60 4.54
N GLN A 37 0.92 16.13 5.79
CA GLN A 37 1.28 16.94 6.94
C GLN A 37 2.72 17.47 6.87
N LYS A 38 3.66 16.65 6.38
CA LYS A 38 5.05 17.10 6.14
C LYS A 38 5.13 18.21 5.09
N CYS A 39 4.36 18.08 4.01
CA CYS A 39 4.31 19.09 2.95
C CYS A 39 3.73 20.41 3.47
N VAL A 40 2.58 20.35 4.17
CA VAL A 40 1.94 21.50 4.82
C VAL A 40 2.94 22.21 5.73
N HIS A 41 3.56 21.49 6.67
CA HIS A 41 4.52 22.06 7.60
C HIS A 41 5.70 22.76 6.91
N LEU A 42 6.26 22.14 5.86
CA LEU A 42 7.35 22.75 5.08
C LEU A 42 6.89 24.04 4.39
N THR A 43 5.70 24.02 3.78
CA THR A 43 5.17 25.18 3.05
C THR A 43 4.87 26.35 3.97
N GLU A 44 4.31 26.11 5.14
CA GLU A 44 4.08 27.14 6.16
C GLU A 44 5.40 27.74 6.63
N LYS A 45 6.37 26.90 6.97
CA LYS A 45 7.71 27.34 7.41
C LYS A 45 8.43 28.20 6.36
N LYS A 46 8.29 27.87 5.08
CA LYS A 46 8.93 28.58 3.97
C LYS A 46 8.06 29.68 3.34
N GLN A 47 6.85 29.89 3.85
CA GLN A 47 5.86 30.82 3.27
C GLN A 47 5.59 30.54 1.77
N ILE A 48 5.58 29.27 1.38
CA ILE A 48 5.24 28.84 0.02
C ILE A 48 3.72 29.00 -0.15
N PRO A 49 3.24 29.60 -1.25
CA PRO A 49 1.80 29.74 -1.48
C PRO A 49 1.07 28.40 -1.51
N LYS A 50 -0.09 28.33 -0.84
CA LYS A 50 -0.95 27.13 -0.83
C LYS A 50 -1.29 26.64 -2.25
N LYS A 51 -1.45 27.55 -3.21
CA LYS A 51 -1.69 27.20 -4.63
C LYS A 51 -0.55 26.34 -5.20
N PHE A 52 0.70 26.61 -4.82
CA PHE A 52 1.84 25.81 -5.25
C PHE A 52 1.85 24.44 -4.56
N LEU A 53 1.57 24.39 -3.25
CA LEU A 53 1.38 23.13 -2.52
C LEU A 53 0.35 22.23 -3.21
N PHE A 54 -0.85 22.74 -3.47
CA PHE A 54 -1.91 21.95 -4.11
C PHE A 54 -1.51 21.49 -5.52
N LYS A 55 -0.80 22.31 -6.30
CA LYS A 55 -0.30 21.91 -7.62
C LYS A 55 0.65 20.71 -7.53
N VAL A 56 1.64 20.78 -6.64
CA VAL A 56 2.62 19.69 -6.42
C VAL A 56 1.91 18.45 -5.89
N TRP A 57 1.05 18.61 -4.89
CA TRP A 57 0.33 17.51 -4.28
C TRP A 57 -0.59 16.78 -5.25
N TRP A 58 -1.37 17.52 -6.04
CA TRP A 58 -2.34 16.91 -6.95
C TRP A 58 -1.68 16.16 -8.11
N LYS A 59 -0.50 16.62 -8.54
CA LYS A 59 0.33 15.91 -9.51
C LYS A 59 0.82 14.57 -8.96
N ALA A 60 1.17 14.50 -7.67
CA ALA A 60 1.59 13.25 -7.04
C ALA A 60 0.42 12.34 -6.65
N TYR A 61 -0.75 12.92 -6.36
CA TYR A 61 -1.89 12.17 -5.83
C TYR A 61 -2.46 11.15 -6.83
N SER A 62 -2.49 11.48 -8.13
CA SER A 62 -2.85 10.48 -9.15
C SER A 62 -1.95 9.26 -9.11
N ASP A 63 -0.65 9.49 -8.89
CA ASP A 63 0.36 8.44 -8.93
C ASP A 63 0.28 7.55 -7.69
N PHE A 64 0.04 8.13 -6.49
CA PHE A 64 -0.28 7.35 -5.29
C PHE A 64 -1.43 6.37 -5.52
N VAL A 65 -2.52 6.86 -6.10
CA VAL A 65 -3.73 6.08 -6.34
C VAL A 65 -3.44 4.98 -7.37
N ALA A 66 -2.77 5.32 -8.47
CA ALA A 66 -2.43 4.37 -9.52
C ALA A 66 -1.48 3.26 -9.02
N GLU A 67 -0.47 3.61 -8.24
CA GLU A 67 0.49 2.64 -7.69
C GLU A 67 -0.19 1.69 -6.69
N LEU A 68 -1.07 2.20 -5.82
CA LEU A 68 -1.86 1.37 -4.93
C LEU A 68 -2.79 0.43 -5.71
N GLN A 69 -3.50 0.93 -6.72
CA GLN A 69 -4.39 0.14 -7.56
C GLN A 69 -3.63 -0.97 -8.29
N ASN A 70 -2.49 -0.65 -8.89
CA ASN A 70 -1.65 -1.63 -9.58
C ASN A 70 -1.16 -2.73 -8.61
N TYR A 71 -0.72 -2.33 -7.41
CA TYR A 71 -0.31 -3.29 -6.38
C TYR A 71 -1.49 -4.17 -5.95
N ASP A 72 -2.66 -3.58 -5.69
CA ASP A 72 -3.87 -4.30 -5.29
C ASP A 72 -4.32 -5.30 -6.35
N CYS A 73 -4.33 -4.92 -7.63
CA CYS A 73 -4.67 -5.79 -8.75
C CYS A 73 -3.77 -7.04 -8.81
N LEU A 74 -2.45 -6.86 -8.67
CA LEU A 74 -1.50 -7.98 -8.64
C LEU A 74 -1.75 -8.89 -7.44
N ASN A 75 -1.98 -8.32 -6.26
CA ASN A 75 -2.23 -9.08 -5.03
C ASN A 75 -3.55 -9.87 -5.08
N LEU A 76 -4.58 -9.26 -5.64
CA LEU A 76 -5.89 -9.87 -5.83
C LEU A 76 -5.78 -11.06 -6.79
N ARG A 77 -5.07 -10.89 -7.91
CA ARG A 77 -4.81 -11.97 -8.85
C ARG A 77 -4.09 -13.15 -8.20
N SER A 78 -2.99 -12.90 -7.47
CA SER A 78 -2.26 -13.96 -6.77
C SER A 78 -3.09 -14.66 -5.70
N PHE A 79 -4.00 -13.94 -5.03
CA PHE A 79 -4.96 -14.55 -4.12
C PHE A 79 -5.89 -15.52 -4.85
N TYR A 80 -6.51 -15.10 -5.97
CA TYR A 80 -7.43 -15.95 -6.73
C TYR A 80 -6.76 -17.17 -7.35
N GLU A 81 -5.48 -17.08 -7.74
CA GLU A 81 -4.70 -18.23 -8.18
C GLU A 81 -4.57 -19.34 -7.11
N LEU A 82 -4.66 -18.99 -5.82
CA LEU A 82 -4.74 -19.96 -4.71
C LEU A 82 -6.19 -20.29 -4.34
N TYR A 83 -7.04 -19.26 -4.32
CA TYR A 83 -8.43 -19.37 -3.90
C TYR A 83 -9.32 -20.14 -4.89
N ASP A 84 -8.96 -20.29 -6.15
CA ASP A 84 -9.78 -21.06 -7.11
C ASP A 84 -9.37 -22.54 -7.18
N LYS A 85 -8.25 -22.93 -6.58
CA LYS A 85 -7.79 -24.33 -6.52
C LYS A 85 -8.71 -25.17 -5.63
N ASN A 86 -9.26 -26.28 -6.11
CA ASN A 86 -10.14 -27.16 -5.32
C ASN A 86 -9.59 -27.52 -3.93
N HIS A 87 -8.27 -27.75 -3.83
CA HIS A 87 -7.57 -27.96 -2.58
C HIS A 87 -6.35 -27.03 -2.49
N CYS A 88 -6.26 -26.23 -1.41
CA CYS A 88 -5.12 -25.36 -1.14
C CYS A 88 -4.39 -25.86 0.12
N PRO A 89 -3.16 -26.41 0.00
CA PRO A 89 -2.39 -26.81 1.17
C PRO A 89 -2.16 -25.65 2.12
N ARG A 90 -2.30 -25.91 3.42
CA ARG A 90 -2.15 -24.90 4.47
C ARG A 90 -0.77 -24.25 4.45
N TYR A 91 0.27 -25.03 4.22
CA TYR A 91 1.64 -24.52 4.09
C TYR A 91 1.73 -23.47 2.97
N ASN A 92 1.30 -23.81 1.75
CA ASN A 92 1.32 -22.91 0.60
C ASN A 92 0.53 -21.63 0.87
N TYR A 93 -0.64 -21.75 1.51
CA TYR A 93 -1.44 -20.58 1.84
C TYR A 93 -0.76 -19.67 2.88
N MET A 94 -0.17 -20.25 3.92
CA MET A 94 0.51 -19.47 4.96
C MET A 94 1.80 -18.82 4.44
N GLU A 95 2.55 -19.52 3.58
CA GLU A 95 3.71 -18.98 2.87
C GLU A 95 3.31 -17.76 2.03
N PHE A 96 2.27 -17.89 1.20
CA PHE A 96 1.68 -16.76 0.46
C PHE A 96 1.34 -15.59 1.40
N ILE A 97 0.65 -15.85 2.51
CA ILE A 97 0.28 -14.78 3.46
C ILE A 97 1.51 -14.07 4.05
N MET A 98 2.57 -14.81 4.35
CA MET A 98 3.82 -14.25 4.90
C MET A 98 4.57 -13.40 3.87
N GLU A 99 4.75 -13.92 2.65
CA GLU A 99 5.37 -13.20 1.55
C GLU A 99 4.61 -11.93 1.20
N ASN A 100 3.28 -12.03 1.16
CA ASN A 100 2.39 -10.93 0.89
C ASN A 100 2.54 -9.83 1.96
N LYS A 101 2.66 -10.18 3.26
CA LYS A 101 2.89 -9.22 4.35
C LYS A 101 4.25 -8.53 4.20
N LYS A 102 5.29 -9.28 3.84
CA LYS A 102 6.65 -8.77 3.62
C LYS A 102 6.68 -7.80 2.44
N SER A 103 6.16 -8.22 1.29
CA SER A 103 6.07 -7.42 0.07
C SER A 103 5.32 -6.11 0.32
N TRP A 104 4.22 -6.13 1.08
CA TRP A 104 3.49 -4.91 1.41
C TRP A 104 4.31 -3.91 2.22
N LYS A 105 5.04 -4.41 3.22
CA LYS A 105 5.90 -3.58 4.05
C LYS A 105 6.97 -2.91 3.19
N GLU A 106 7.61 -3.68 2.31
CA GLU A 106 8.63 -3.19 1.37
C GLU A 106 8.05 -2.15 0.41
N PHE A 107 6.89 -2.43 -0.19
CA PHE A 107 6.16 -1.49 -1.04
C PHE A 107 5.90 -0.17 -0.31
N THR A 108 5.24 -0.21 0.85
CA THR A 108 4.88 1.00 1.60
C THR A 108 6.12 1.79 2.03
N THR A 109 7.21 1.11 2.44
CA THR A 109 8.46 1.79 2.79
C THR A 109 9.11 2.47 1.59
N ARG A 110 9.16 1.80 0.43
CA ARG A 110 9.69 2.39 -0.81
C ARG A 110 8.90 3.64 -1.18
N MET A 111 7.58 3.50 -1.23
CA MET A 111 6.64 4.57 -1.56
C MET A 111 6.81 5.78 -0.65
N LYS A 112 6.86 5.56 0.66
CA LYS A 112 7.09 6.63 1.64
C LYS A 112 8.38 7.39 1.35
N ASN A 113 9.46 6.68 1.07
CA ASN A 113 10.78 7.30 0.88
C ASN A 113 10.84 8.07 -0.44
N GLU A 114 10.41 7.45 -1.53
CA GLU A 114 10.36 8.05 -2.86
C GLU A 114 9.54 9.33 -2.87
N TRP A 115 8.30 9.26 -2.39
CA TRP A 115 7.41 10.42 -2.40
C TRP A 115 7.78 11.48 -1.37
N THR A 116 8.37 11.12 -0.23
CA THR A 116 8.98 12.11 0.67
C THR A 116 10.04 12.92 -0.08
N ASN A 117 10.90 12.25 -0.84
CA ASN A 117 11.98 12.93 -1.56
C ASN A 117 11.44 13.81 -2.69
N ILE A 118 10.54 13.27 -3.53
CA ILE A 118 9.95 13.99 -4.66
C ILE A 118 9.21 15.25 -4.17
N LEU A 119 8.25 15.09 -3.27
CA LEU A 119 7.40 16.18 -2.80
C LEU A 119 8.21 17.27 -2.10
N LEU A 120 9.11 16.89 -1.18
CA LEU A 120 9.90 17.88 -0.45
C LEU A 120 10.92 18.57 -1.37
N SER A 121 11.45 17.88 -2.38
CA SER A 121 12.34 18.49 -3.38
C SER A 121 11.60 19.51 -4.22
N GLU A 122 10.45 19.15 -4.80
CA GLU A 122 9.63 20.07 -5.61
C GLU A 122 9.22 21.31 -4.80
N LEU A 123 8.80 21.13 -3.54
CA LEU A 123 8.45 22.25 -2.66
C LEU A 123 9.66 23.13 -2.31
N ARG A 124 10.83 22.53 -2.06
CA ARG A 124 12.05 23.31 -1.75
C ARG A 124 12.57 24.09 -2.97
N GLY A 125 12.29 23.62 -4.18
CA GLY A 125 12.63 24.28 -5.43
C GLY A 125 11.77 25.51 -5.75
N TYR A 126 10.76 25.82 -4.94
CA TYR A 126 9.99 27.05 -5.10
C TYR A 126 10.88 28.29 -4.94
N SER A 127 11.07 29.03 -6.03
CA SER A 127 11.62 30.38 -6.02
C SER A 127 10.48 31.39 -6.06
N LYS A 128 10.62 32.48 -5.29
CA LYS A 128 9.71 33.64 -5.36
C LYS A 128 9.88 34.38 -6.68
#